data_AF-A0AAU7QCN0-F1
#
_entry.id   AF-A0AAU7QCN0-F1
#
_cell.length_a   1.000
_cell.length_b   1.000
_cell.length_c   1.000
_cell.angle_alpha   90.00
_cell.angle_beta   90.00
_cell.angle_gamma   90.00
#
_symmetry.space_group_name_H-M   'P 1'
#
loop_
_entity.id
_entity.type
_entity.pdbx_description
1 polymer ?
#
loop_
_entity_poly.entity_id
_entity_poly.type
_entity_poly.pdbx_seq_one_letter_code
_entity_poly.pdbx_strand_id
1 'polypeptide(L)'
;MKKIVFLILLLFPFLSFGEISCSLERSGCLTTKGIISSKTFQDKFTVLYLGGIEIKKLKTSDVDNAFAYYDITYDSVMSNKRQNPSRLILSYIDDYGCISGINKIRCKKIFVVDLSKDRPIISNEITTPVQDSMMMYVDWEKDFVIMRFEDHSKFIYKKRRDKNA
;
A
#
# COMPACT_ATOMS: atom_id res chain seq x y z
N MET A 1 11.44 -47.75 -34.09
CA MET A 1 11.94 -47.27 -32.78
C MET A 1 11.39 -45.87 -32.54
N LYS A 2 10.42 -45.71 -31.62
CA LYS A 2 9.80 -44.40 -31.33
C LYS A 2 10.66 -43.66 -30.31
N LYS A 3 11.25 -42.53 -30.70
CA LYS A 3 11.90 -41.60 -29.78
C LYS A 3 10.81 -40.68 -29.19
N ILE A 4 10.45 -40.92 -27.94
CA ILE A 4 9.61 -39.99 -27.16
C ILE A 4 10.55 -38.88 -26.68
N VAL A 5 10.42 -37.69 -27.26
CA VAL A 5 11.09 -36.48 -26.77
C VAL A 5 10.27 -36.00 -25.57
N PHE A 6 10.81 -36.18 -24.38
CA PHE A 6 10.24 -35.65 -23.14
C PHE A 6 10.54 -34.14 -23.11
N LEU A 7 9.59 -33.33 -23.58
CA LEU A 7 9.67 -31.87 -23.46
C LEU A 7 9.30 -31.50 -22.02
N ILE A 8 10.32 -31.39 -21.15
CA ILE A 8 10.14 -30.81 -19.81
C ILE A 8 9.90 -29.31 -20.01
N LEU A 9 8.63 -28.92 -20.04
CA LEU A 9 8.21 -27.53 -19.84
C LEU A 9 8.62 -27.14 -18.42
N LEU A 10 9.80 -26.54 -18.30
CA LEU A 10 10.17 -25.68 -17.18
C LEU A 10 9.22 -24.47 -17.23
N LEU A 11 8.02 -24.64 -16.68
CA LEU A 11 7.22 -23.55 -16.15
C LEU A 11 8.02 -22.97 -14.99
N PHE A 12 9.02 -22.15 -15.29
CA PHE A 12 9.50 -21.18 -14.32
C PHE A 12 8.30 -20.28 -14.05
N PRO A 13 7.72 -20.27 -12.83
CA PRO A 13 6.94 -19.12 -12.45
C PRO A 13 7.97 -18.00 -12.39
N PHE A 14 8.06 -17.22 -13.47
CA PHE A 14 8.49 -15.86 -13.34
C PHE A 14 7.52 -15.27 -12.32
N LEU A 15 7.92 -15.25 -11.05
CA LEU A 15 7.42 -14.30 -10.08
C LEU A 15 7.89 -12.95 -10.62
N SER A 16 7.22 -12.47 -11.67
CA SER A 16 7.17 -11.06 -11.97
C SER A 16 6.64 -10.46 -10.68
N PHE A 17 7.48 -9.70 -9.99
CA PHE A 17 6.98 -8.80 -8.98
C PHE A 17 6.00 -7.90 -9.73
N GLY A 18 4.71 -8.21 -9.54
CA GLY A 18 3.60 -7.50 -10.13
C GLY A 18 3.72 -6.03 -9.79
N GLU A 19 3.12 -5.21 -10.65
CA GLU A 19 3.05 -3.76 -10.54
C GLU A 19 3.23 -3.27 -9.09
N ILE A 20 4.21 -2.38 -8.90
CA ILE A 20 4.51 -1.71 -7.61
C ILE A 20 3.23 -1.09 -7.00
N SER A 21 2.25 -0.84 -7.86
CA SER A 21 0.93 -0.30 -7.63
C SER A 21 -0.17 -1.26 -8.07
N CYS A 22 -1.18 -1.47 -7.25
CA CYS A 22 -2.36 -2.21 -7.65
C CYS A 22 -3.63 -1.45 -7.25
N SER A 23 -4.61 -1.44 -8.15
CA SER A 23 -5.95 -0.91 -7.88
C SER A 23 -6.79 -1.94 -7.15
N LEU A 24 -7.58 -1.50 -6.19
CA LEU A 24 -8.50 -2.36 -5.44
C LEU A 24 -9.78 -2.70 -6.21
N GLU A 25 -9.98 -2.11 -7.39
CA GLU A 25 -11.16 -2.31 -8.26
C GLU A 25 -11.03 -3.57 -9.14
N ARG A 26 -9.81 -3.95 -9.54
CA ARG A 26 -9.57 -5.05 -10.49
C ARG A 26 -8.67 -6.12 -9.89
N SER A 27 -9.16 -7.37 -9.87
CA SER A 27 -8.41 -8.60 -9.50
C SER A 27 -7.36 -8.33 -8.40
N GLY A 28 -7.85 -8.15 -7.18
CA GLY A 28 -7.14 -7.55 -6.05
C GLY A 28 -5.64 -7.86 -5.87
N CYS A 29 -4.95 -6.97 -5.15
CA CYS A 29 -3.51 -6.98 -4.99
C CYS A 29 -2.98 -8.27 -4.38
N LEU A 30 -2.14 -9.01 -5.11
CA LEU A 30 -1.48 -10.21 -4.60
C LEU A 30 -0.36 -9.83 -3.63
N THR A 31 -0.40 -10.37 -2.41
CA THR A 31 0.58 -10.15 -1.35
C THR A 31 1.17 -11.43 -0.80
N THR A 32 2.29 -11.33 -0.07
CA THR A 32 2.88 -12.46 0.67
C THR A 32 1.94 -13.07 1.70
N LYS A 33 0.87 -12.36 2.09
CA LYS A 33 -0.15 -12.79 3.05
C LYS A 33 -1.53 -13.02 2.42
N GLY A 34 -1.62 -13.02 1.09
CA GLY A 34 -2.87 -13.26 0.35
C GLY A 34 -3.31 -12.05 -0.49
N ILE A 35 -4.51 -12.14 -1.04
CA ILE A 35 -5.07 -11.10 -1.92
C ILE A 35 -5.69 -9.99 -1.06
N ILE A 36 -5.34 -8.72 -1.34
CA ILE A 36 -6.10 -7.57 -0.83
C ILE A 36 -7.32 -7.38 -1.72
N SER A 37 -8.49 -7.32 -1.11
CA SER A 37 -9.74 -7.02 -1.81
C SER A 37 -10.56 -5.98 -1.05
N SER A 38 -11.53 -5.40 -1.74
CA SER A 38 -12.44 -4.43 -1.17
C SER A 38 -13.89 -4.84 -1.40
N LYS A 39 -14.79 -4.43 -0.50
CA LYS A 39 -16.23 -4.54 -0.69
C LYS A 39 -16.90 -3.25 -0.22
N THR A 40 -17.60 -2.61 -1.13
CA THR A 40 -18.41 -1.41 -0.84
C THR A 40 -19.80 -1.83 -0.40
N PHE A 41 -20.30 -1.21 0.66
CA PHE A 41 -21.65 -1.41 1.17
C PHE A 41 -22.49 -0.15 0.91
N GLN A 42 -23.82 -0.29 0.90
CA GLN A 42 -24.78 0.79 0.60
C GLN A 42 -24.63 2.03 1.51
N ASP A 43 -23.90 1.91 2.62
CA ASP A 43 -23.67 2.95 3.62
C ASP A 43 -22.37 3.76 3.47
N LYS A 44 -21.81 3.89 2.26
CA LYS A 44 -20.61 4.74 1.99
C LYS A 44 -19.36 4.26 2.74
N PHE A 45 -19.34 2.98 3.08
CA PHE A 45 -18.20 2.33 3.69
C PHE A 45 -17.65 1.27 2.74
N THR A 46 -16.33 1.23 2.67
CA THR A 46 -15.58 0.20 1.98
C THR A 46 -14.82 -0.59 3.02
N VAL A 47 -15.06 -1.90 3.06
CA VAL A 47 -14.30 -2.81 3.92
C VAL A 47 -13.20 -3.43 3.10
N LEU A 48 -11.99 -3.38 3.66
CA LEU A 48 -10.80 -4.00 3.10
C LEU A 48 -10.56 -5.35 3.75
N TYR A 49 -10.21 -6.32 2.91
CA TYR A 49 -9.89 -7.68 3.31
C TYR A 49 -8.49 -8.06 2.83
N LEU A 50 -7.77 -8.85 3.62
CA LEU A 50 -6.52 -9.49 3.24
C LEU A 50 -6.67 -11.00 3.41
N GLY A 51 -6.61 -11.75 2.31
CA GLY A 51 -6.82 -13.20 2.34
C GLY A 51 -8.20 -13.58 2.91
N GLY A 52 -9.21 -12.73 2.70
CA GLY A 52 -10.57 -12.91 3.23
C GLY A 52 -10.78 -12.45 4.68
N ILE A 53 -9.74 -11.99 5.38
CA ILE A 53 -9.84 -11.44 6.73
C ILE A 53 -10.06 -9.93 6.65
N GLU A 54 -11.08 -9.41 7.33
CA GLU A 54 -11.29 -7.97 7.44
C GLU A 54 -10.10 -7.30 8.15
N ILE A 55 -9.50 -6.32 7.51
CA ILE A 55 -8.38 -5.55 8.06
C ILE A 55 -8.78 -4.13 8.39
N LYS A 56 -9.67 -3.49 7.62
CA LYS A 56 -10.03 -2.10 7.87
C LYS A 56 -11.36 -1.72 7.23
N LYS A 57 -12.16 -0.95 7.95
CA LYS A 57 -13.34 -0.27 7.42
C LYS A 57 -13.01 1.19 7.13
N LEU A 58 -13.20 1.60 5.88
CA LEU A 58 -12.94 2.95 5.38
C LEU A 58 -14.27 3.64 5.13
N LYS A 59 -14.34 4.94 5.44
CA LYS A 59 -15.47 5.79 5.10
C LYS A 59 -15.14 6.56 3.82
N THR A 60 -15.46 5.97 2.68
CA THR A 60 -15.14 6.53 1.36
C THR A 60 -16.17 6.04 0.34
N SER A 61 -16.49 6.90 -0.62
CA SER A 61 -17.27 6.53 -1.81
C SER A 61 -16.38 6.26 -3.03
N ASP A 62 -15.07 6.51 -2.91
CA ASP A 62 -14.11 6.53 -4.01
C ASP A 62 -13.05 5.44 -3.81
N VAL A 63 -13.45 4.21 -4.17
CA VAL A 63 -12.58 3.02 -4.08
C VAL A 63 -11.60 2.98 -5.24
N ASP A 64 -11.90 3.63 -6.35
CA ASP A 64 -11.07 3.61 -7.57
C ASP A 64 -9.77 4.40 -7.36
N ASN A 65 -9.81 5.43 -6.52
CA ASN A 65 -8.63 6.16 -6.06
C ASN A 65 -7.97 5.52 -4.82
N ALA A 66 -8.46 4.38 -4.35
CA ALA A 66 -7.85 3.64 -3.27
C ALA A 66 -6.78 2.69 -3.81
N PHE A 67 -5.52 3.05 -3.61
CA PHE A 67 -4.37 2.31 -4.14
C PHE A 67 -3.57 1.64 -3.04
N ALA A 68 -3.12 0.41 -3.31
CA ALA A 68 -2.16 -0.28 -2.49
C ALA A 68 -0.82 -0.39 -3.24
N TYR A 69 0.28 -0.12 -2.54
CA TYR A 69 1.63 -0.28 -3.05
C TYR A 69 2.46 -1.04 -2.02
N TYR A 70 3.41 -1.83 -2.51
CA TYR A 70 4.38 -2.43 -1.60
C TYR A 70 5.32 -1.38 -1.04
N ASP A 71 5.62 -1.50 0.25
CA ASP A 71 6.63 -0.71 0.92
C ASP A 71 8.01 -1.15 0.44
N ILE A 72 8.55 -0.40 -0.52
CA ILE A 72 9.89 -0.57 -1.07
C ILE A 72 10.70 0.67 -0.69
N THR A 73 11.90 0.47 -0.14
CA THR A 73 12.76 1.59 0.24
C THR A 73 13.38 2.24 -0.99
N TYR A 74 13.70 3.54 -0.89
CA TYR A 74 14.38 4.26 -1.98
C TYR A 74 15.68 3.56 -2.39
N ASP A 75 16.46 3.12 -1.40
CA ASP A 75 17.71 2.41 -1.61
C ASP A 75 17.50 1.06 -2.29
N SER A 76 16.44 0.31 -1.98
CA SER A 76 16.15 -0.98 -2.62
C SER A 76 15.94 -0.82 -4.13
N VAL A 77 15.20 0.23 -4.52
CA VAL A 77 14.98 0.57 -5.94
C VAL A 77 16.26 1.05 -6.60
N MET A 78 16.94 2.04 -6.00
CA MET A 78 18.13 2.64 -6.61
C MET A 78 19.33 1.70 -6.68
N SER A 79 19.47 0.78 -5.72
CA SER A 79 20.57 -0.19 -5.69
C SER A 79 20.21 -1.55 -6.30
N ASN A 80 19.01 -1.69 -6.90
CA ASN A 80 18.49 -2.97 -7.43
C ASN A 80 18.57 -4.13 -6.42
N LYS A 81 18.50 -3.83 -5.12
CA LYS A 81 18.51 -4.86 -4.07
C LYS A 81 17.11 -5.42 -3.94
N ARG A 82 16.96 -6.73 -4.16
CA ARG A 82 15.72 -7.46 -3.88
C ARG A 82 15.37 -7.35 -2.40
N GLN A 83 14.26 -6.70 -2.10
CA GLN A 83 13.58 -6.81 -0.82
C GLN A 83 12.32 -7.64 -1.00
N ASN A 84 12.04 -8.53 -0.05
CA ASN A 84 10.71 -9.08 0.09
C ASN A 84 9.87 -8.04 0.83
N PRO A 85 8.94 -7.36 0.16
CA PRO A 85 8.20 -6.30 0.79
C PRO A 85 7.36 -6.89 1.93
N SER A 86 7.59 -6.39 3.14
CA SER A 86 6.91 -6.85 4.36
C SER A 86 5.84 -5.88 4.82
N ARG A 87 5.65 -4.76 4.13
CA ARG A 87 4.56 -3.82 4.41
C ARG A 87 3.86 -3.40 3.12
N LEU A 88 2.62 -3.00 3.29
CA LEU A 88 1.78 -2.44 2.27
C LEU A 88 1.37 -1.04 2.69
N ILE A 89 1.44 -0.11 1.76
CA ILE A 89 0.94 1.24 1.93
C ILE A 89 -0.38 1.30 1.18
N LEU A 90 -1.45 1.64 1.89
CA LEU A 90 -2.75 1.87 1.30
C LEU A 90 -3.10 3.34 1.41
N SER A 91 -3.55 3.91 0.29
CA SER A 91 -4.05 5.27 0.22
C SER A 91 -5.50 5.27 -0.23
N TYR A 92 -6.31 6.21 0.24
CA TYR A 92 -7.71 6.40 -0.17
C TYR A 92 -8.13 7.85 0.05
N ILE A 93 -9.23 8.27 -0.58
CA ILE A 93 -9.82 9.60 -0.37
C ILE A 93 -10.92 9.51 0.68
N ASP A 94 -10.81 10.28 1.76
CA ASP A 94 -11.89 10.46 2.74
C ASP A 94 -12.84 11.56 2.27
N ASP A 95 -13.87 11.19 1.49
CA ASP A 95 -14.88 12.13 0.97
C ASP A 95 -15.68 12.86 2.07
N TYR A 96 -15.69 12.35 3.31
CA TYR A 96 -16.62 12.79 4.35
C TYR A 96 -15.95 13.59 5.48
N GLY A 97 -14.69 13.30 5.79
CA GLY A 97 -13.85 14.12 6.67
C GLY A 97 -13.23 15.31 5.96
N CYS A 98 -13.43 15.42 4.65
CA CYS A 98 -12.94 16.52 3.82
C CYS A 98 -13.68 17.82 4.16
N ILE A 99 -12.94 18.88 4.48
CA ILE A 99 -13.53 20.21 4.69
C ILE A 99 -14.13 20.67 3.36
N SER A 100 -15.41 21.04 3.39
CA SER A 100 -16.13 21.54 2.22
C SER A 100 -15.39 22.73 1.58
N GLY A 101 -15.23 22.71 0.25
CA GLY A 101 -14.50 23.75 -0.49
C GLY A 101 -12.99 23.54 -0.60
N ILE A 102 -12.43 22.51 0.05
CA ILE A 102 -11.07 22.06 -0.20
C ILE A 102 -11.05 21.07 -1.37
N ASN A 103 -10.04 21.15 -2.24
CA ASN A 103 -9.83 20.17 -3.30
C ASN A 103 -9.78 18.75 -2.70
N LYS A 104 -10.63 17.83 -3.21
CA LYS A 104 -10.74 16.42 -2.76
C LYS A 104 -9.40 15.72 -2.59
N ILE A 105 -8.39 16.13 -3.35
CA ILE A 105 -7.08 15.51 -3.35
C ILE A 105 -6.30 15.79 -2.05
N ARG A 106 -6.63 16.88 -1.32
CA ARG A 106 -6.14 17.13 0.06
C ARG A 106 -6.78 16.22 1.12
N CYS A 107 -7.75 15.40 0.73
CA CYS A 107 -8.44 14.48 1.61
C CYS A 107 -7.94 13.04 1.46
N LYS A 108 -6.80 12.89 0.76
CA LYS A 108 -6.05 11.65 0.71
C LYS A 108 -5.51 11.29 2.10
N LYS A 109 -5.89 10.10 2.54
CA LYS A 109 -5.43 9.43 3.74
C LYS A 109 -4.54 8.27 3.31
N ILE A 110 -3.51 8.00 4.10
CA ILE A 110 -2.65 6.84 3.95
C ILE A 110 -2.57 6.07 5.26
N PHE A 111 -2.44 4.76 5.18
CA PHE A 111 -2.08 3.92 6.32
C PHE A 111 -1.22 2.75 5.84
N VAL A 112 -0.52 2.12 6.78
CA VAL A 112 0.43 1.05 6.52
C VAL A 112 -0.06 -0.23 7.16
N VAL A 113 0.07 -1.33 6.42
CA VAL A 113 -0.22 -2.68 6.89
C VAL A 113 1.09 -3.46 6.89
N ASP A 114 1.60 -3.74 8.08
CA ASP A 114 2.80 -4.55 8.28
C ASP A 114 2.43 -6.05 8.26
N LEU A 115 2.96 -6.75 7.27
CA LEU A 115 2.80 -8.17 6.99
C LEU A 115 3.93 -9.04 7.57
N SER A 116 4.88 -8.47 8.32
CA SER A 116 6.02 -9.22 8.88
C SER A 116 5.64 -10.21 9.98
N LYS A 117 4.43 -10.08 10.54
CA LYS A 117 3.89 -10.95 11.58
C LYS A 117 2.79 -11.86 11.05
N ASP A 118 2.35 -12.82 11.86
CA ASP A 118 1.27 -13.74 11.48
C ASP A 118 -0.06 -13.01 11.31
N ARG A 119 -0.34 -12.04 12.17
CA ARG A 119 -1.46 -11.11 12.03
C ARG A 119 -0.95 -9.76 11.52
N PRO A 120 -1.60 -9.15 10.51
CA PRO A 120 -1.22 -7.84 10.03
C PRO A 120 -1.31 -6.79 11.14
N ILE A 121 -0.32 -5.90 11.24
CA ILE A 121 -0.36 -4.74 12.12
C ILE A 121 -0.70 -3.52 11.28
N ILE A 122 -1.71 -2.76 11.68
CA ILE A 122 -2.24 -1.64 10.89
C ILE A 122 -1.92 -0.34 11.61
N SER A 123 -1.31 0.61 10.89
CA SER A 123 -1.00 1.92 11.45
C SER A 123 -2.24 2.80 11.59
N ASN A 124 -2.09 3.88 12.36
CA ASN A 124 -2.99 5.01 12.26
C ASN A 124 -2.95 5.63 10.86
N GLU A 125 -4.01 6.37 10.53
CA GLU A 125 -4.08 7.13 9.28
C GLU A 125 -3.27 8.41 9.34
N ILE A 126 -2.69 8.78 8.21
CA ILE A 126 -1.93 10.01 8.02
C ILE A 126 -2.55 10.75 6.84
N THR A 127 -2.77 12.06 7.00
CA THR A 127 -3.13 12.93 5.88
C THR A 127 -1.86 13.35 5.17
N THR A 128 -1.78 13.13 3.86
CA THR A 128 -0.64 13.59 3.07
C THR A 128 -0.71 15.11 2.89
N PRO A 129 0.39 15.86 3.10
CA PRO A 129 0.39 17.31 2.92
C PRO A 129 0.51 17.74 1.46
N VAL A 130 0.78 16.79 0.55
CA VAL A 130 0.95 17.06 -0.88
C VAL A 130 -0.37 16.96 -1.61
N GLN A 131 -0.56 17.88 -2.55
CA GLN A 131 -1.86 18.14 -3.14
C GLN A 131 -2.17 17.20 -4.31
N ASP A 132 -1.17 16.67 -5.02
CA ASP A 132 -1.36 15.89 -6.27
C ASP A 132 -0.23 14.89 -6.54
N SER A 133 0.50 14.45 -5.51
CA SER A 133 1.65 13.55 -5.72
C SER A 133 1.43 12.17 -5.13
N MET A 134 1.75 11.15 -5.93
CA MET A 134 1.74 9.76 -5.50
C MET A 134 2.94 9.51 -4.57
N MET A 135 2.70 8.89 -3.42
CA MET A 135 3.79 8.47 -2.56
C MET A 135 4.48 7.28 -3.22
N MET A 136 5.78 7.39 -3.43
CA MET A 136 6.60 6.41 -4.14
C MET A 136 7.31 5.48 -3.17
N TYR A 137 7.90 6.03 -2.11
CA TYR A 137 8.78 5.30 -1.19
C TYR A 137 8.58 5.77 0.25
N VAL A 138 8.82 4.84 1.18
CA VAL A 138 8.88 5.16 2.61
C VAL A 138 10.18 4.61 3.20
N ASP A 139 10.97 5.49 3.81
CA ASP A 139 12.17 5.12 4.55
C ASP A 139 11.84 5.15 6.05
N TRP A 140 11.93 3.99 6.69
CA TRP A 140 11.66 3.81 8.12
C TRP A 140 12.95 3.94 8.91
N GLU A 141 13.11 5.04 9.63
CA GLU A 141 14.25 5.29 10.49
C GLU A 141 13.86 5.11 11.95
N LYS A 142 14.87 4.99 12.82
CA LYS A 142 14.65 4.73 14.26
C LYS A 142 13.71 5.74 14.92
N ASP A 143 13.88 7.03 14.58
CA ASP A 143 13.19 8.15 15.24
C ASP A 143 12.20 8.87 14.31
N PHE A 144 12.18 8.53 13.01
CA PHE A 144 11.38 9.23 12.01
C PHE A 144 11.04 8.36 10.80
N VAL A 145 10.08 8.82 10.02
CA VAL A 145 9.64 8.19 8.77
C VAL A 145 9.75 9.24 7.67
N ILE A 146 10.44 8.91 6.58
CA ILE A 146 10.50 9.76 5.38
C ILE A 146 9.57 9.18 4.32
N MET A 147 8.57 9.96 3.94
CA MET A 147 7.71 9.68 2.79
C MET A 147 8.22 10.47 1.60
N ARG A 148 8.44 9.80 0.47
CA ARG A 148 8.90 10.42 -0.78
C ARG A 148 7.80 10.33 -1.82
N PHE A 149 7.63 11.40 -2.58
CA PHE A 149 6.57 11.50 -3.57
C PHE A 149 7.15 11.64 -4.98
N GLU A 150 6.32 11.37 -5.98
CA GLU A 150 6.67 11.42 -7.41
C GLU A 150 7.16 12.80 -7.85
N ASP A 151 6.63 13.87 -7.26
CA ASP A 151 7.05 15.26 -7.48
C ASP A 151 8.39 15.62 -6.80
N HIS A 152 9.11 14.60 -6.31
CA HIS A 152 10.35 14.69 -5.54
C HIS A 152 10.24 15.36 -4.16
N SER A 153 9.03 15.74 -3.74
CA SER A 153 8.81 16.24 -2.40
C SER A 153 9.02 15.14 -1.35
N LYS A 154 9.33 15.56 -0.13
CA LYS A 154 9.65 14.67 0.99
C LYS A 154 8.92 15.16 2.24
N PHE A 155 8.21 14.26 2.90
CA PHE A 155 7.59 14.54 4.19
C PHE A 155 8.25 13.71 5.28
N ILE A 156 8.61 14.35 6.39
CA ILE A 156 9.30 13.69 7.50
C ILE A 156 8.39 13.72 8.72
N TYR A 157 7.90 12.55 9.12
CA TYR A 157 7.18 12.37 10.37
C TYR A 157 8.17 11.97 11.46
N LYS A 158 8.35 12.83 12.47
CA LYS A 158 9.23 12.54 13.62
C LYS A 158 8.39 12.08 14.80
N LYS A 159 8.81 11.00 15.46
CA LYS A 159 8.21 10.62 16.73
C LYS A 159 8.47 11.76 17.72
N ARG A 160 7.40 12.30 18.32
CA ARG A 160 7.55 13.28 19.40
C ARG A 160 8.26 12.55 20.54
N ARG A 161 9.46 13.00 20.92
CA ARG A 161 10.08 12.56 22.18
C ARG A 161 9.24 13.20 23.29
N ASP A 162 8.42 12.39 23.95
CA ASP A 162 7.81 12.82 25.20
C ASP A 162 8.95 13.12 26.17
N LYS A 163 9.05 14.36 26.64
CA LYS A 163 10.14 14.82 27.51
C LYS A 163 10.10 14.21 28.92
N ASN A 164 9.23 13.24 29.20
CA ASN A 164 8.96 12.71 30.54
C ASN A 164 8.86 11.16 30.57
N ALA A 165 9.66 10.43 29.79
CA ALA A 165 9.79 8.98 29.89
C ALA A 165 11.17 8.58 30.42
#